data_AF-A0AAJ6D2R5-F1
#
_entry.id   AF-A0AAJ6D2R5-F1
#
_cell.length_a   1.000
_cell.length_b   1.000
_cell.length_c   1.000
_cell.angle_alpha   90.00
_cell.angle_beta   90.00
_cell.angle_gamma   90.00
#
_symmetry.space_group_name_H-M   'P 1'
#
loop_
_entity.id
_entity.type
_entity.pdbx_description
1 polymer ?
#
loop_
_entity_poly.entity_id
_entity_poly.type
_entity_poly.pdbx_seq_one_letter_code
_entity_poly.pdbx_strand_id
1 'polypeptide(L)'
;MQLLLAGLFACGCVSLVDGPLWPRAESYIDTTMDCSQSADPGNCRHTRDTWKTEYDAATTGQYQDQRNVAFCLSTGCDNAIQPDKVLGCAWRIVIMNSRHAELDNTDTVNLKQFCGPLMSITPDGKQPKLRRRQCWNSSEKDWARSGR
;
A
#
# COMPACT_ATOMS: atom_id res chain seq x y z
N MET A 1 60.58 -17.47 -9.01
CA MET A 1 59.18 -17.92 -8.91
C MET A 1 58.44 -16.98 -7.96
N GLN A 2 57.72 -16.01 -8.52
CA GLN A 2 56.80 -15.14 -7.77
C GLN A 2 55.41 -15.39 -8.33
N LEU A 3 54.55 -16.01 -7.52
CA LEU A 3 53.14 -16.23 -7.84
C LEU A 3 52.39 -14.92 -7.57
N LEU A 4 52.03 -14.21 -8.64
CA LEU A 4 51.13 -13.07 -8.57
C LEU A 4 49.71 -13.60 -8.36
N LEU A 5 49.18 -13.42 -7.15
CA LEU A 5 47.77 -13.61 -6.84
C LEU A 5 46.97 -12.49 -7.50
N ALA A 6 46.35 -12.79 -8.64
CA ALA A 6 45.35 -11.92 -9.26
C ALA A 6 44.08 -11.95 -8.40
N GLY A 7 43.96 -10.97 -7.50
CA GLY A 7 42.71 -10.70 -6.79
C GLY A 7 41.69 -10.15 -7.78
N LEU A 8 40.85 -11.04 -8.34
CA LEU A 8 39.61 -10.66 -8.99
C LEU A 8 38.70 -10.05 -7.91
N PHE A 9 38.67 -8.72 -7.84
CA PHE A 9 37.53 -7.99 -7.30
C PHE A 9 36.34 -8.36 -8.20
N ALA A 10 35.63 -9.42 -7.82
CA ALA A 10 34.29 -9.63 -8.31
C ALA A 10 33.50 -8.37 -7.92
N CYS A 11 33.11 -7.57 -8.91
CA CYS A 11 31.96 -6.69 -8.81
C CYS A 11 30.79 -7.60 -8.46
N GLY A 12 30.62 -7.87 -7.16
CA GLY A 12 29.48 -8.58 -6.64
C GLY A 12 28.27 -7.76 -7.06
N CYS A 13 27.50 -8.31 -8.00
CA CYS A 13 26.11 -7.93 -8.18
C CYS A 13 25.44 -8.26 -6.85
N VAL A 14 25.49 -7.32 -5.90
CA VAL A 14 24.59 -7.36 -4.75
C VAL A 14 23.23 -7.18 -5.40
N SER A 15 22.53 -8.29 -5.62
CA SER A 15 21.09 -8.27 -5.80
C SER A 15 20.57 -7.59 -4.54
N LEU A 16 20.34 -6.28 -4.64
CA LEU A 16 19.54 -5.54 -3.68
C LEU A 16 18.31 -6.40 -3.49
N VAL A 17 18.23 -6.99 -2.30
CA VAL A 17 17.27 -8.00 -1.91
C VAL A 17 15.92 -7.62 -2.49
N ASP A 18 15.35 -8.48 -3.34
CA ASP A 18 13.95 -8.45 -3.71
C ASP A 18 13.15 -8.70 -2.43
N GLY A 19 13.05 -7.67 -1.59
CA GLY A 19 12.15 -7.67 -0.46
C GLY A 19 10.73 -7.91 -0.98
N PRO A 20 9.88 -8.60 -0.21
CA PRO A 20 8.49 -8.75 -0.62
C PRO A 20 7.93 -7.36 -0.91
N LEU A 21 7.32 -7.21 -2.10
CA LEU A 21 6.75 -5.95 -2.60
C LEU A 21 5.80 -5.30 -1.59
N TRP A 22 5.23 -6.11 -0.71
CA TRP A 22 4.31 -5.75 0.34
C TRP A 22 4.77 -6.32 1.69
N PRO A 23 4.81 -5.52 2.76
CA PRO A 23 4.94 -6.04 4.13
C PRO A 23 3.83 -7.04 4.44
N ARG A 24 4.09 -7.96 5.37
CA ARG A 24 3.09 -8.95 5.80
C ARG A 24 1.89 -8.24 6.44
N ALA A 25 0.67 -8.73 6.17
CA ALA A 25 -0.56 -8.13 6.68
C ALA A 25 -0.55 -7.93 8.21
N GLU A 26 0.01 -8.89 8.95
CA GLU A 26 0.03 -8.87 10.41
C GLU A 26 0.85 -7.70 10.98
N SER A 27 1.77 -7.14 10.19
CA SER A 27 2.59 -5.99 10.61
C SER A 27 1.79 -4.69 10.76
N TYR A 28 0.56 -4.64 10.24
CA TYR A 28 -0.31 -3.47 10.36
C TYR A 28 -1.31 -3.57 11.50
N ILE A 29 -1.45 -4.72 12.17
CA ILE A 29 -2.37 -4.85 13.31
C ILE A 29 -1.91 -3.93 14.44
N ASP A 30 -2.83 -3.13 14.98
CA ASP A 30 -2.53 -2.33 16.18
C ASP A 30 -2.49 -3.25 17.40
N THR A 31 -1.28 -3.54 17.87
CA THR A 31 -1.04 -4.38 19.04
C THR A 31 -0.94 -3.58 20.34
N THR A 32 -1.05 -2.25 20.26
CA THR A 32 -0.96 -1.36 21.43
C THR A 32 -2.30 -1.20 22.15
N MET A 33 -3.39 -1.60 21.51
CA MET A 33 -4.76 -1.49 22.00
C MET A 33 -5.50 -2.83 21.91
N ASP A 34 -6.34 -3.14 22.90
CA ASP A 34 -7.28 -4.26 22.82
C ASP A 34 -8.60 -3.80 22.18
N CYS A 35 -9.24 -4.64 21.37
CA CYS A 35 -10.51 -4.27 20.73
C CYS A 35 -11.63 -3.95 21.73
N SER A 36 -11.59 -4.50 22.95
CA SER A 36 -12.52 -4.12 24.02
C SER A 36 -12.44 -2.65 24.44
N GLN A 37 -11.33 -1.97 24.13
CA GLN A 37 -11.09 -0.56 24.42
C GLN A 37 -11.48 0.37 23.26
N SER A 38 -11.88 -0.19 22.12
CA SER A 38 -12.32 0.56 20.96
C SER A 38 -13.73 1.13 21.12
N ALA A 39 -14.04 2.21 20.40
CA ALA A 39 -15.38 2.76 20.30
C ALA A 39 -16.38 1.76 19.69
N ASP A 40 -15.91 0.89 18.78
CA ASP A 40 -16.66 -0.25 18.26
C ASP A 40 -15.82 -1.53 18.38
N PRO A 41 -15.96 -2.27 19.50
CA PRO A 41 -15.24 -3.53 19.70
C PRO A 41 -15.61 -4.62 18.69
N GLY A 42 -16.83 -4.60 18.16
CA GLY A 42 -17.30 -5.57 17.18
C GLY A 42 -16.61 -5.38 15.85
N ASN A 43 -16.59 -4.14 15.35
CA ASN A 43 -15.90 -3.80 14.11
C ASN A 43 -14.39 -4.01 14.24
N CYS A 44 -13.78 -3.64 15.36
CA CYS A 44 -12.35 -3.87 15.59
C CYS A 44 -11.97 -5.36 15.43
N ARG A 45 -12.72 -6.26 16.07
CA ARG A 45 -12.49 -7.71 15.97
C ARG A 45 -12.71 -8.20 14.55
N HIS A 46 -13.82 -7.79 13.93
CA HIS A 46 -14.13 -8.18 12.55
C HIS A 46 -13.01 -7.78 11.59
N THR A 47 -12.53 -6.54 11.67
CA THR A 47 -11.40 -6.08 10.85
C THR A 47 -10.14 -6.90 11.13
N ARG A 48 -9.77 -7.17 12.40
CA ARG A 48 -8.58 -8.00 12.69
C ARG A 48 -8.72 -9.41 12.11
N ASP A 49 -9.91 -10.00 12.16
CA ASP A 49 -10.18 -11.35 11.67
C ASP A 49 -10.13 -11.44 10.13
N THR A 50 -10.61 -10.41 9.43
CA THR A 50 -10.64 -10.41 7.94
C THR A 50 -9.39 -9.77 7.31
N TRP A 51 -8.65 -8.95 8.06
CA TRP A 51 -7.56 -8.11 7.55
C TRP A 51 -6.57 -8.85 6.66
N LYS A 52 -6.13 -10.03 7.11
CA LYS A 52 -5.15 -10.80 6.34
C LYS A 52 -5.69 -11.16 4.96
N THR A 53 -6.91 -11.68 4.91
CA THR A 53 -7.56 -12.11 3.66
C THR A 53 -7.79 -10.93 2.73
N GLU A 54 -8.31 -9.82 3.26
CA GLU A 54 -8.52 -8.60 2.47
C GLU A 54 -7.20 -7.99 2.00
N TYR A 55 -6.18 -7.93 2.86
CA TYR A 55 -4.87 -7.40 2.47
C TYR A 55 -4.22 -8.23 1.37
N ASP A 56 -4.22 -9.57 1.52
CA ASP A 56 -3.68 -10.46 0.50
C ASP A 56 -4.44 -10.28 -0.83
N ALA A 57 -5.78 -10.23 -0.78
CA ALA A 57 -6.62 -9.97 -1.95
C ALA A 57 -6.34 -8.61 -2.61
N ALA A 58 -6.19 -7.55 -1.82
CA ALA A 58 -5.87 -6.20 -2.29
C ALA A 58 -4.52 -6.15 -3.03
N THR A 59 -3.51 -6.86 -2.51
CA THR A 59 -2.18 -6.96 -3.16
C THR A 59 -2.22 -7.74 -4.47
N THR A 60 -3.24 -8.56 -4.69
CA THR A 60 -3.53 -9.24 -5.97
C THR A 60 -4.48 -8.47 -6.88
N GLY A 61 -4.88 -7.24 -6.53
CA GLY A 61 -5.67 -6.39 -7.41
C GLY A 61 -7.17 -6.37 -7.14
N GLN A 62 -7.65 -7.05 -6.10
CA GLN A 62 -9.09 -7.10 -5.81
C GLN A 62 -9.61 -5.73 -5.36
N TYR A 63 -10.46 -5.14 -6.18
CA TYR A 63 -10.85 -3.73 -6.09
C TYR A 63 -11.48 -3.34 -4.75
N GLN A 64 -12.45 -4.13 -4.27
CA GLN A 64 -13.13 -3.83 -3.00
C GLN A 64 -12.17 -3.99 -1.82
N ASP A 65 -11.29 -4.98 -1.85
CA ASP A 65 -10.28 -5.17 -0.81
C ASP A 65 -9.26 -4.02 -0.78
N GLN A 66 -8.89 -3.48 -1.95
CA GLN A 66 -8.06 -2.27 -2.01
C GLN A 66 -8.73 -1.09 -1.32
N ARG A 67 -10.05 -0.90 -1.50
CA ARG A 67 -10.83 0.14 -0.80
C ARG A 67 -10.80 -0.08 0.71
N ASN A 68 -11.02 -1.31 1.18
CA ASN A 68 -10.99 -1.65 2.61
C ASN A 68 -9.62 -1.38 3.22
N VAL A 69 -8.54 -1.85 2.58
CA VAL A 69 -7.15 -1.62 3.01
C VAL A 69 -6.83 -0.12 3.05
N ALA A 70 -7.17 0.61 1.99
CA ALA A 70 -6.96 2.06 1.95
C ALA A 70 -7.69 2.79 3.08
N PHE A 71 -8.93 2.36 3.36
CA PHE A 71 -9.74 2.93 4.42
C PHE A 71 -9.12 2.66 5.80
N CYS A 72 -8.84 1.40 6.15
CA CYS A 72 -8.30 1.07 7.47
C CYS A 72 -6.92 1.64 7.73
N LEU A 73 -6.03 1.69 6.73
CA LEU A 73 -4.75 2.39 6.89
C LEU A 73 -4.92 3.89 7.15
N SER A 74 -6.05 4.49 6.75
CA SER A 74 -6.29 5.92 6.96
C SER A 74 -6.99 6.26 8.27
N THR A 75 -7.83 5.36 8.76
CA THR A 75 -8.73 5.60 9.91
C THR A 75 -8.37 4.77 11.14
N GLY A 76 -7.66 3.66 10.95
CA GLY A 76 -7.36 2.65 11.96
C GLY A 76 -8.46 1.63 12.18
N CYS A 77 -9.62 1.76 11.50
CA CYS A 77 -10.77 0.85 11.62
C CYS A 77 -11.04 0.45 13.07
N ASP A 78 -11.39 1.45 13.90
CA ASP A 78 -11.72 1.23 15.31
C ASP A 78 -10.57 0.58 16.10
N ASN A 79 -9.34 1.06 15.91
CA ASN A 79 -8.12 0.55 16.55
C ASN A 79 -7.79 -0.92 16.21
N ALA A 80 -8.33 -1.44 15.10
CA ALA A 80 -7.91 -2.73 14.57
C ALA A 80 -6.52 -2.66 13.93
N ILE A 81 -6.28 -1.59 13.16
CA ILE A 81 -5.10 -1.38 12.31
C ILE A 81 -4.36 -0.13 12.76
N GLN A 82 -3.04 -0.19 12.81
CA GLN A 82 -2.20 0.98 13.06
C GLN A 82 -2.32 1.93 11.85
N PRO A 83 -2.81 3.18 12.03
CA PRO A 83 -2.98 4.08 10.90
C PRO A 83 -1.64 4.47 10.27
N ASP A 84 -1.55 4.31 8.95
CA ASP A 84 -0.53 4.89 8.08
C ASP A 84 -1.23 5.69 6.97
N LYS A 85 -1.40 6.99 7.21
CA LYS A 85 -2.13 7.87 6.29
C LYS A 85 -1.44 8.01 4.94
N VAL A 86 -0.12 7.88 4.89
CA VAL A 86 0.65 7.98 3.64
C VAL A 86 0.40 6.74 2.81
N LEU A 87 0.50 5.56 3.41
CA LEU A 87 0.22 4.30 2.72
C LEU A 87 -1.27 4.19 2.34
N GLY A 88 -2.18 4.61 3.21
CA GLY A 88 -3.62 4.68 2.89
C GLY A 88 -3.91 5.62 1.72
N CYS A 89 -3.20 6.74 1.60
CA CYS A 89 -3.28 7.59 0.41
C CYS A 89 -2.71 6.92 -0.84
N ALA A 90 -1.57 6.22 -0.73
CA ALA A 90 -0.95 5.50 -1.84
C ALA A 90 -1.91 4.44 -2.43
N TRP A 91 -2.61 3.67 -1.58
CA TRP A 91 -3.64 2.73 -2.05
C TRP A 91 -4.78 3.41 -2.79
N ARG A 92 -5.22 4.61 -2.37
CA ARG A 92 -6.23 5.37 -3.13
C ARG A 92 -5.73 5.81 -4.50
N ILE A 93 -4.44 6.11 -4.63
CA ILE A 93 -3.84 6.38 -5.93
C ILE A 93 -3.84 5.11 -6.81
N VAL A 94 -3.59 3.93 -6.23
CA VAL A 94 -3.70 2.64 -6.96
C VAL A 94 -5.13 2.42 -7.46
N ILE A 95 -6.13 2.56 -6.57
CA ILE A 95 -7.56 2.44 -6.90
C ILE A 95 -7.91 3.35 -8.08
N MET A 96 -7.55 4.62 -8.01
CA MET A 96 -7.86 5.60 -9.07
C MET A 96 -7.16 5.31 -10.40
N ASN A 97 -5.98 4.69 -10.36
CA ASN A 97 -5.23 4.33 -11.57
C ASN A 97 -5.63 2.99 -12.16
N SER A 98 -6.29 2.11 -11.40
CA SER A 98 -6.78 0.82 -11.88
C SER A 98 -7.80 0.95 -13.02
N ARG A 99 -8.56 2.06 -13.03
CA ARG A 99 -9.70 2.29 -13.94
C ARG A 99 -10.69 1.12 -13.91
N HIS A 100 -10.88 0.51 -12.73
CA HIS A 100 -11.82 -0.57 -12.51
C HIS A 100 -13.24 -0.15 -12.95
N ALA A 101 -14.03 -1.10 -13.45
CA ALA A 101 -15.39 -0.82 -13.95
C ALA A 101 -16.34 -0.27 -12.87
N GLU A 102 -16.09 -0.61 -11.61
CA GLU A 102 -16.85 -0.18 -10.43
C GLU A 102 -16.29 1.09 -9.77
N LEU A 103 -15.34 1.78 -10.42
CA LEU A 103 -14.84 3.07 -9.95
C LEU A 103 -15.96 4.10 -9.94
N ASP A 104 -16.17 4.74 -8.78
CA ASP A 104 -17.26 5.67 -8.57
C ASP A 104 -16.83 6.96 -7.85
N ASN A 105 -17.79 7.85 -7.59
CA ASN A 105 -17.53 9.16 -6.98
C ASN A 105 -16.94 9.04 -5.56
N THR A 106 -17.24 7.97 -4.84
CA THR A 106 -16.72 7.69 -3.49
C THR A 106 -15.21 7.55 -3.50
N ASP A 107 -14.61 6.97 -4.55
CA ASP A 107 -13.14 6.88 -4.65
C ASP A 107 -12.49 8.25 -4.81
N THR A 108 -13.13 9.11 -5.62
CA THR A 108 -12.66 10.48 -5.83
C THR A 108 -12.77 11.31 -4.54
N VAL A 109 -13.89 11.19 -3.84
CA VAL A 109 -14.12 11.85 -2.55
C VAL A 109 -13.10 11.37 -1.52
N ASN A 110 -12.92 10.06 -1.40
CA ASN A 110 -11.96 9.47 -0.47
C ASN A 110 -10.52 9.85 -0.82
N LEU A 111 -10.14 9.87 -2.10
CA LEU A 111 -8.81 10.36 -2.51
C LEU A 111 -8.60 11.77 -1.99
N LYS A 112 -9.55 12.68 -2.23
CA LYS A 112 -9.44 14.07 -1.78
C LYS A 112 -9.37 14.18 -0.25
N GLN A 113 -10.24 13.45 0.45
CA GLN A 113 -10.34 13.49 1.91
C GLN A 113 -9.04 13.03 2.58
N PHE A 114 -8.50 11.90 2.16
CA PHE A 114 -7.40 11.25 2.87
C PHE A 114 -6.01 11.65 2.33
N CYS A 115 -5.90 12.08 1.07
CA CYS A 115 -4.65 12.57 0.51
C CYS A 115 -4.48 14.09 0.56
N GLY A 116 -5.58 14.86 0.58
CA GLY A 116 -5.55 16.34 0.52
C GLY A 116 -4.64 17.00 1.57
N PRO A 117 -4.71 16.59 2.86
CA PRO A 117 -3.82 17.12 3.89
C PRO A 117 -2.34 16.86 3.58
N LEU A 118 -2.00 15.67 3.07
CA LEU A 118 -0.61 15.30 2.74
C LEU A 118 -0.07 16.11 1.56
N MET A 119 -0.91 16.40 0.57
CA MET A 119 -0.55 17.22 -0.60
C MET A 119 -0.41 18.71 -0.28
N SER A 120 -0.97 19.16 0.85
CA SER A 120 -0.85 20.55 1.31
C SER A 120 0.41 20.80 2.14
N ILE A 121 1.07 19.72 2.60
CA ILE A 121 2.30 19.76 3.41
C ILE A 121 3.55 19.77 2.51
N THR A 122 3.44 19.46 1.22
CA THR A 122 4.56 19.63 0.28
C THR A 122 4.71 21.11 -0.11
N PRO A 123 5.95 21.67 -0.10
CA PRO A 123 6.19 23.11 -0.32
C PRO A 123 5.65 23.69 -1.64
N ASP A 124 5.33 22.83 -2.62
CA ASP A 124 4.92 23.24 -3.94
C ASP A 124 3.40 23.30 -4.16
N GLY A 125 2.56 22.81 -3.24
CA GLY A 125 1.08 22.88 -3.30
C GLY A 125 0.42 22.34 -4.58
N LYS A 126 1.22 21.81 -5.50
CA LYS A 126 0.79 21.19 -6.74
C LYS A 126 0.56 19.73 -6.42
N GLN A 127 -0.63 19.24 -6.75
CA GLN A 127 -0.80 17.81 -6.99
C GLN A 127 0.41 17.35 -7.77
N PRO A 128 1.18 16.34 -7.32
CA PRO A 128 2.13 15.72 -8.21
C PRO A 128 1.27 15.30 -9.40
N LYS A 129 1.46 15.95 -10.55
CA LYS A 129 1.10 15.31 -11.81
C LYS A 129 1.86 14.00 -11.69
N LEU A 130 1.14 12.92 -11.38
CA LEU A 130 1.65 11.56 -11.45
C LEU A 130 2.08 11.40 -12.90
N ARG A 131 3.28 11.89 -13.21
CA ARG A 131 3.93 11.69 -14.48
C ARG A 131 4.09 10.18 -14.51
N ARG A 132 3.53 9.60 -15.56
CA ARG A 132 3.30 8.19 -15.85
C ARG A 132 4.55 7.27 -15.78
N ARG A 133 5.63 7.64 -15.10
CA ARG A 133 6.91 6.93 -15.12
C ARG A 133 7.60 7.02 -13.77
N GLN A 134 8.12 5.86 -13.36
CA GLN A 134 9.02 5.61 -12.24
C GLN A 134 8.38 5.51 -10.85
N CYS A 135 7.51 4.51 -10.68
CA CYS A 135 7.50 3.59 -9.52
C CYS A 135 6.68 2.32 -9.84
N TRP A 136 6.58 1.94 -11.12
CA TRP A 136 5.82 0.75 -11.56
C TRP A 136 6.79 -0.17 -12.29
N ASN A 137 7.19 -1.25 -11.62
CA ASN A 137 8.03 -2.28 -12.22
C ASN A 137 7.23 -3.01 -13.31
N SER A 138 7.93 -3.58 -14.29
CA SER A 138 7.31 -4.15 -15.49
C SER A 138 6.27 -5.23 -15.20
N SER A 139 6.29 -5.87 -14.02
CA SER A 139 5.26 -6.83 -13.62
C SER A 139 3.87 -6.20 -13.51
N GLU A 140 3.73 -4.95 -13.04
CA GLU A 140 2.44 -4.27 -12.82
C GLU A 140 1.77 -3.77 -14.11
N LYS A 141 2.57 -3.50 -15.14
CA LYS A 141 2.05 -3.13 -16.47
C LYS A 141 1.25 -4.25 -17.13
N ASP A 142 1.51 -5.49 -16.74
CA ASP A 142 0.75 -6.65 -17.21
C ASP A 142 -0.60 -6.78 -16.47
N TRP A 143 -0.72 -6.29 -15.23
CA TRP A 143 -1.97 -6.29 -14.45
C TRP A 143 -3.01 -5.28 -14.97
N ALA A 144 -2.57 -4.05 -15.31
CA ALA A 144 -3.44 -3.07 -15.94
C ALA A 144 -3.95 -3.49 -17.33
N ARG A 145 -3.35 -4.55 -17.90
CA ARG A 145 -3.70 -5.11 -19.21
C ARG A 145 -4.47 -6.43 -19.09
N SER A 146 -4.46 -7.10 -17.93
CA SER A 146 -5.03 -8.44 -17.79
C SER A 146 -6.53 -8.48 -17.56
N GLY A 147 -7.16 -7.36 -17.14
CA GLY A 147 -8.62 -7.14 -17.18
C GLY A 147 -9.48 -8.39 -16.93
N ARG A 148 -9.12 -9.17 -15.91
CA ARG A 148 -9.78 -10.41 -15.49
C ARG A 148 -9.96 -10.35 -13.99
#